data_AF-A0A3R9JUC2-F1
#
_entry.id   AF-A0A3R9JUC2-F1
#
_cell.length_a   1.000
_cell.length_b   1.000
_cell.length_c   1.000
_cell.angle_alpha   90.00
_cell.angle_beta   90.00
_cell.angle_gamma   90.00
#
_symmetry.space_group_name_H-M   'P 1'
#
loop_
_entity.id
_entity.type
_entity.pdbx_description
1 polymer ?
#
loop_
_entity_poly.entity_id
_entity_poly.type
_entity_poly.pdbx_seq_one_letter_code
_entity_poly.pdbx_strand_id
1 'polypeptide(L)'
;MRINTSQVEAVLMNKAVSAYRLAKEIGIQESSISLLRNGKKDFNKLSLEVAMRVQAWIDAGNYRFSYDYSELIEELEADIAEGLTSDYIYIVRGEYNEILDKCPIIDYYYIPEEIEEGDVAEKILTTSVLAEMKADNEIF
;
A
#
# COMPACT_ATOMS: atom_id res chain seq x y z
N MET A 1 1.94 2.54 -20.12
CA MET A 1 1.81 1.57 -19.02
C MET A 1 3.11 1.56 -18.24
N ARG A 2 3.05 1.78 -16.94
CA ARG A 2 4.18 1.70 -15.99
C ARG A 2 4.11 0.33 -15.33
N ILE A 3 5.22 -0.39 -15.20
CA ILE A 3 5.28 -1.65 -14.45
C ILE A 3 5.96 -1.36 -13.12
N ASN A 4 5.25 -1.56 -12.02
CA ASN A 4 5.80 -1.54 -10.68
C ASN A 4 6.22 -2.98 -10.33
N THR A 5 7.53 -3.24 -10.38
CA THR A 5 8.08 -4.59 -10.15
C THR A 5 7.81 -5.11 -8.75
N SER A 6 7.78 -4.23 -7.74
CA SER A 6 7.56 -4.57 -6.34
C SER A 6 6.11 -5.01 -6.11
N GLN A 7 5.15 -4.34 -6.74
CA GLN A 7 3.75 -4.78 -6.77
C GLN A 7 3.55 -6.12 -7.49
N VAL A 8 4.17 -6.27 -8.68
CA VAL A 8 4.10 -7.53 -9.45
C VAL A 8 4.69 -8.69 -8.63
N GLU A 9 5.83 -8.47 -7.98
CA GLU A 9 6.45 -9.47 -7.11
C GLU A 9 5.55 -9.82 -5.92
N ALA A 10 5.02 -8.82 -5.20
CA ALA A 10 4.14 -9.02 -4.06
C ALA A 10 2.92 -9.88 -4.43
N VAL A 11 2.24 -9.59 -5.55
CA VAL A 11 1.10 -10.37 -6.04
C VAL A 11 1.50 -11.80 -6.37
N LEU A 12 2.56 -11.99 -7.15
CA LEU A 12 2.99 -13.34 -7.54
C LEU A 12 3.48 -14.17 -6.35
N MET A 13 4.07 -13.54 -5.34
CA MET A 13 4.60 -14.20 -4.15
C MET A 13 3.56 -14.43 -3.05
N ASN A 14 2.38 -13.77 -3.11
CA ASN A 14 1.33 -13.91 -2.11
C ASN A 14 0.78 -15.35 -2.02
N LYS A 15 1.17 -16.08 -0.98
CA LYS A 15 0.74 -17.47 -0.74
C LYS A 15 -0.68 -17.61 -0.19
N ALA A 16 -1.31 -16.53 0.26
CA ALA A 16 -2.72 -16.53 0.66
C ALA A 16 -3.66 -16.73 -0.54
N VAL A 17 -3.21 -16.34 -1.75
CA VAL A 17 -3.93 -16.62 -3.01
C VAL A 17 -3.32 -17.82 -3.71
N SER A 18 -4.15 -18.77 -4.13
CA SER A 18 -3.65 -19.97 -4.83
C SER A 18 -3.01 -19.62 -6.18
N ALA A 19 -1.93 -20.32 -6.52
CA ALA A 19 -1.24 -20.11 -7.80
C ALA A 19 -2.16 -20.38 -8.99
N TYR A 20 -3.00 -21.42 -8.89
CA TYR A 20 -4.02 -21.74 -9.90
C TYR A 20 -4.97 -20.58 -10.17
N ARG A 21 -5.49 -19.92 -9.12
CA ARG A 21 -6.43 -18.81 -9.27
C ARG A 21 -5.78 -17.63 -9.99
N LEU A 22 -4.60 -17.20 -9.54
CA LEU A 22 -3.85 -16.12 -10.19
C LEU A 22 -3.51 -16.45 -11.64
N ALA A 23 -3.06 -17.68 -11.90
CA ALA A 23 -2.74 -18.13 -13.26
C ALA A 23 -3.95 -18.03 -14.19
N LYS A 24 -5.12 -18.46 -13.72
CA LYS A 24 -6.37 -18.43 -14.46
C LYS A 24 -6.85 -17.00 -14.73
N GLU A 25 -6.81 -16.12 -13.73
CA GLU A 25 -7.30 -14.75 -13.84
C GLU A 25 -6.36 -13.85 -14.68
N ILE A 26 -5.04 -14.01 -14.52
CA ILE A 26 -4.02 -13.19 -15.21
C ILE A 26 -3.69 -13.76 -16.60
N GLY A 27 -3.98 -15.05 -16.84
CA GLY A 27 -3.63 -15.73 -18.09
C GLY A 27 -2.14 -16.03 -18.21
N ILE A 28 -1.55 -16.59 -17.16
CA ILE A 28 -0.13 -16.99 -17.10
C ILE A 28 0.01 -18.44 -16.64
N GLN A 29 1.19 -19.02 -16.79
CA GLN A 29 1.41 -20.42 -16.43
C GLN A 29 1.49 -20.60 -14.90
N GLU A 30 0.60 -21.42 -14.33
CA GLU A 30 0.60 -21.75 -12.89
C GLU A 30 1.95 -22.26 -12.40
N SER A 31 2.59 -23.17 -13.15
CA SER A 31 3.90 -23.71 -12.78
C SER A 31 4.98 -22.62 -12.68
N SER A 32 4.89 -21.55 -13.46
CA SER A 32 5.81 -20.40 -13.35
C SER A 32 5.66 -19.71 -12.00
N ILE A 33 4.42 -19.51 -11.52
CA ILE A 33 4.13 -18.93 -10.20
C ILE A 33 4.62 -19.87 -9.10
N SER A 34 4.33 -21.17 -9.21
CA SER A 34 4.78 -22.18 -8.24
C SER A 34 6.30 -22.30 -8.16
N LEU A 35 7.02 -22.22 -9.29
CA LEU A 35 8.48 -22.23 -9.28
C LEU A 35 9.05 -20.97 -8.63
N LEU A 36 8.45 -19.80 -8.91
CA LEU A 36 8.84 -18.52 -8.29
C LEU A 36 8.70 -18.58 -6.77
N ARG A 37 7.51 -18.96 -6.27
CA ARG A 37 7.20 -19.06 -4.83
C ARG A 37 8.06 -20.06 -4.06
N ASN A 38 8.63 -21.04 -4.76
CA ASN A 38 9.50 -22.07 -4.20
C ASN A 38 10.99 -21.75 -4.41
N GLY A 39 11.35 -20.55 -4.88
CA GLY A 39 12.73 -20.14 -5.12
C GLY A 39 13.44 -20.90 -6.26
N LYS A 40 12.69 -21.66 -7.07
CA LYS A 40 13.21 -22.42 -8.21
C LYS A 40 13.27 -21.59 -9.50
N LYS A 41 12.67 -20.40 -9.48
CA LYS A 41 12.73 -19.40 -10.55
C LYS A 41 13.05 -18.04 -9.92
N ASP A 42 13.95 -17.30 -10.54
CA ASP A 42 14.32 -15.95 -10.16
C ASP A 42 13.31 -14.94 -10.74
N PHE A 43 12.82 -14.02 -9.91
CA PHE A 43 11.89 -12.97 -10.33
C PHE A 43 12.49 -12.08 -11.42
N ASN A 44 13.80 -11.79 -11.35
CA ASN A 44 14.49 -10.95 -12.33
C ASN A 44 14.56 -11.59 -13.73
N LYS A 45 14.22 -12.88 -13.85
CA LYS A 45 14.15 -13.62 -15.11
C LYS A 45 12.72 -13.78 -15.62
N LEU A 46 11.74 -13.11 -14.99
CA LEU A 46 10.38 -13.06 -15.49
C LEU A 46 10.34 -12.31 -16.84
N SER A 47 9.64 -12.87 -17.81
CA SER A 47 9.48 -12.21 -19.10
C SER A 47 8.66 -10.92 -18.94
N LEU A 48 9.03 -9.88 -19.67
CA LEU A 48 8.31 -8.60 -19.69
C LEU A 48 6.80 -8.79 -19.95
N GLU A 49 6.42 -9.66 -20.88
CA GLU A 49 5.02 -9.99 -21.18
C GLU A 49 4.22 -10.44 -19.95
N VAL A 50 4.82 -11.27 -19.09
CA VAL A 50 4.17 -11.74 -17.86
C VAL A 50 4.04 -10.59 -16.87
N ALA A 51 5.08 -9.78 -16.68
CA ALA A 51 5.02 -8.61 -15.81
C ALA A 51 3.95 -7.60 -16.28
N MET A 52 3.85 -7.38 -17.60
CA MET A 52 2.81 -6.54 -18.21
C MET A 52 1.39 -7.05 -17.92
N ARG A 53 1.16 -8.37 -18.02
CA ARG A 53 -0.16 -8.96 -17.72
C ARG A 53 -0.53 -8.83 -16.25
N VAL A 54 0.42 -9.09 -15.35
CA VAL A 54 0.19 -8.94 -13.91
C VAL A 54 -0.11 -7.48 -13.58
N GLN A 55 0.67 -6.55 -14.12
CA GLN A 55 0.42 -5.11 -13.92
C GLN A 55 -0.95 -4.68 -14.44
N ALA A 56 -1.33 -5.08 -15.65
CA ALA A 56 -2.65 -4.74 -16.20
C ALA A 56 -3.80 -5.31 -15.34
N TRP A 57 -3.60 -6.48 -14.73
CA TRP A 57 -4.56 -7.08 -13.80
C TRP A 57 -4.65 -6.30 -12.48
N ILE A 58 -3.52 -5.80 -11.96
CA ILE A 58 -3.47 -4.90 -10.79
C ILE A 58 -4.16 -3.57 -11.11
N ASP A 59 -3.80 -2.92 -12.22
CA ASP A 59 -4.34 -1.62 -12.66
C ASP A 59 -5.86 -1.67 -12.89
N ALA A 60 -6.41 -2.85 -13.21
CA ALA A 60 -7.83 -3.09 -13.33
C ALA A 60 -8.57 -3.22 -11.97
N GLY A 61 -7.88 -3.05 -10.85
CA GLY A 61 -8.45 -3.08 -9.51
C GLY A 61 -8.68 -4.48 -8.94
N ASN A 62 -8.09 -5.52 -9.53
CA ASN A 62 -8.28 -6.90 -9.05
C ASN A 62 -7.41 -7.24 -7.82
N TYR A 63 -6.50 -6.34 -7.46
CA TYR A 63 -5.67 -6.45 -6.26
C TYR A 63 -5.47 -5.07 -5.65
N ARG A 64 -5.58 -5.01 -4.33
CA ARG A 64 -5.34 -3.79 -3.56
C ARG A 64 -4.19 -4.00 -2.60
N PHE A 65 -3.30 -3.02 -2.53
CA PHE A 65 -2.24 -2.98 -1.55
C PHE A 65 -2.71 -2.10 -0.39
N SER A 66 -2.57 -2.61 0.82
CA SER A 66 -2.97 -1.90 2.02
C SER A 66 -1.77 -1.58 2.91
N TYR A 67 -1.93 -0.57 3.75
CA TYR A 67 -1.03 -0.24 4.83
C TYR A 67 -1.83 -0.20 6.12
N ASP A 68 -1.27 -0.78 7.18
CA ASP A 68 -1.97 -0.86 8.45
C ASP A 68 -1.95 0.51 9.13
N TYR A 69 -3.09 1.20 9.04
CA TYR A 69 -3.36 2.47 9.70
C TYR A 69 -4.32 2.28 10.88
N SER A 70 -4.59 1.04 11.31
CA SER A 70 -5.69 0.77 12.24
C SER A 70 -5.56 1.57 13.55
N GLU A 71 -4.36 1.65 14.11
CA GLU A 71 -4.08 2.43 15.32
C GLU A 71 -4.28 3.94 15.08
N LEU A 72 -3.63 4.50 14.06
CA LEU A 72 -3.74 5.94 13.72
C LEU A 72 -5.19 6.36 13.37
N ILE A 73 -5.96 5.48 12.73
CA ILE A 73 -7.36 5.73 12.41
C ILE A 73 -8.19 5.75 13.70
N GLU A 74 -8.02 4.77 14.57
CA GLU A 74 -8.78 4.66 15.82
C GLU A 74 -8.56 5.90 16.70
N GLU A 75 -7.29 6.31 16.88
CA GLU A 75 -6.92 7.48 17.65
C GLU A 75 -7.51 8.78 17.06
N LEU A 76 -7.30 9.00 15.75
CA LEU A 76 -7.77 10.23 15.11
C LEU A 76 -9.30 10.32 15.07
N GLU A 77 -10.01 9.20 14.91
CA GLU A 77 -11.46 9.17 14.97
C GLU A 77 -11.99 9.49 16.38
N ALA A 78 -11.36 8.95 17.43
CA ALA A 78 -11.71 9.25 18.81
C ALA A 78 -11.54 10.75 19.09
N ASP A 79 -10.39 11.32 18.71
CA ASP A 79 -10.09 12.73 18.93
C ASP A 79 -11.01 13.67 18.13
N ILE A 80 -11.42 13.29 16.91
CA ILE A 80 -12.45 14.01 16.15
C ILE A 80 -13.80 13.97 16.88
N ALA A 81 -14.20 12.81 17.40
CA ALA A 81 -15.47 12.64 18.09
C ALA A 81 -15.51 13.43 19.41
N GLU A 82 -14.37 13.57 20.10
CA GLU A 82 -14.22 14.37 21.32
C GLU A 82 -14.04 15.87 21.05
N GLY A 83 -13.89 16.28 19.77
CA GLY A 83 -13.69 17.67 19.39
C GLY A 83 -12.29 18.20 19.76
N LEU A 84 -11.30 17.30 19.86
CA LEU A 84 -9.92 17.59 20.20
C LEU A 84 -9.06 17.95 18.99
N THR A 85 -9.61 17.85 17.78
CA THR A 85 -8.92 18.16 16.53
C THR A 85 -9.31 19.52 15.96
N SER A 86 -8.42 20.10 15.16
CA SER A 86 -8.70 21.29 14.34
C SER A 86 -9.07 20.90 12.90
N ASP A 87 -9.43 21.88 12.07
CA ASP A 87 -9.65 21.66 10.63
C ASP A 87 -8.41 21.09 9.90
N TYR A 88 -7.22 21.35 10.45
CA TYR A 88 -5.94 20.92 9.92
C TYR A 88 -5.10 20.27 11.01
N ILE A 89 -4.32 19.25 10.62
CA ILE A 89 -3.28 18.59 11.42
C ILE A 89 -1.96 18.59 10.64
N TYR A 90 -0.87 18.23 11.30
CA TYR A 90 0.47 18.15 10.73
C TYR A 90 0.87 16.68 10.62
N ILE A 91 0.97 16.13 9.42
CA ILE A 91 1.30 14.70 9.23
C ILE A 91 2.79 14.51 8.99
N VAL A 92 3.35 13.43 9.51
CA VAL A 92 4.71 12.96 9.19
C VAL A 92 4.61 11.82 8.20
N ARG A 93 5.40 11.93 7.12
CA ARG A 93 5.50 10.91 6.07
C ARG A 93 6.71 10.04 6.31
N GLY A 94 6.53 8.72 6.22
CA GLY A 94 7.63 7.77 6.29
C GLY A 94 8.45 7.68 5.00
N GLU A 95 9.31 6.66 4.94
CA GLU A 95 10.06 6.36 3.72
C GLU A 95 9.14 5.93 2.57
N TYR A 96 9.64 6.06 1.34
CA TYR A 96 8.90 5.65 0.15
C TYR A 96 8.61 4.14 0.18
N ASN A 97 7.33 3.77 0.20
CA ASN A 97 6.91 2.39 0.11
C ASN A 97 6.64 2.03 -1.36
N GLU A 98 7.49 1.18 -1.93
CA GLU A 98 7.39 0.81 -3.35
C GLU A 98 6.10 0.08 -3.72
N ILE A 99 5.51 -0.67 -2.78
CA ILE A 99 4.29 -1.44 -3.01
C ILE A 99 3.08 -0.50 -3.03
N LEU A 100 3.03 0.48 -2.10
CA LEU A 100 2.00 1.53 -2.10
C LEU A 100 2.22 2.58 -3.19
N ASP A 101 3.44 2.65 -3.73
CA ASP A 101 3.89 3.68 -4.69
C ASP A 101 3.82 5.11 -4.11
N LYS A 102 4.00 5.26 -2.79
CA LYS A 102 3.99 6.53 -2.05
C LYS A 102 4.66 6.44 -0.68
N CYS A 103 4.89 7.59 -0.04
CA CYS A 103 5.29 7.69 1.35
C CYS A 103 4.04 7.59 2.26
N PRO A 104 3.89 6.54 3.07
CA PRO A 104 2.75 6.39 3.98
C PRO A 104 2.81 7.43 5.09
N ILE A 105 1.67 7.69 5.71
CA ILE A 105 1.62 8.50 6.93
C ILE A 105 2.12 7.62 8.08
N ILE A 106 3.02 8.13 8.90
CA ILE A 106 3.57 7.36 10.03
C ILE A 106 3.20 7.98 11.37
N ASP A 107 2.90 9.28 11.39
CA ASP A 107 2.53 10.02 12.59
C ASP A 107 1.75 11.30 12.23
N TYR A 108 1.14 11.94 13.23
CA TYR A 108 0.54 13.26 13.11
C TYR A 108 0.57 14.05 14.43
N TYR A 109 0.55 15.38 14.30
CA TYR A 109 0.51 16.34 15.42
C TYR A 109 -0.63 17.33 15.26
N TYR A 110 -1.13 17.85 16.39
CA TYR A 110 -2.22 18.83 16.39
C TYR A 110 -1.72 20.26 16.22
N ILE A 111 -0.55 20.56 16.79
CA ILE A 111 0.06 21.88 16.71
C ILE A 111 1.55 21.80 16.32
N PRO A 112 2.11 22.86 15.70
CA PRO A 112 3.51 22.88 15.31
C PRO A 112 4.51 22.65 16.46
N GLU A 113 4.15 23.06 17.68
CA GLU A 113 5.00 22.95 18.86
C GLU A 113 5.20 21.52 19.35
N GLU A 114 4.35 20.58 18.91
CA GLU A 114 4.45 19.15 19.23
C GLU A 114 5.36 18.38 18.27
N ILE A 115 5.74 18.98 17.13
CA ILE A 115 6.56 18.32 16.11
C ILE A 115 7.95 18.03 16.69
N GLU A 116 8.34 16.76 16.66
CA GLU A 116 9.63 16.31 17.18
C GLU A 116 10.83 16.90 16.39
N GLU A 117 11.95 17.11 17.08
CA GLU A 117 13.16 17.65 16.45
C GLU A 117 13.72 16.65 15.42
N GLY A 118 13.65 17.03 14.14
CA GLY A 118 14.10 16.19 13.02
C GLY A 118 12.98 15.77 12.08
N ASP A 119 11.72 15.92 12.51
CA ASP A 119 10.57 15.58 11.68
C ASP A 119 10.26 16.67 10.66
N VAL A 120 9.79 16.20 9.51
CA VAL A 120 9.25 17.04 8.44
C VAL A 120 7.76 16.77 8.35
N ALA A 121 6.96 17.71 8.85
CA ALA A 121 5.52 17.59 8.88
C ALA A 121 4.82 18.47 7.83
N GLU A 122 3.74 17.95 7.25
CA GLU A 122 2.91 18.64 6.26
C GLU A 122 1.56 19.03 6.87
N LYS A 123 1.15 20.29 6.72
CA LYS A 123 -0.16 20.75 7.17
C LYS A 123 -1.26 20.35 6.19
N ILE A 124 -2.13 19.43 6.60
CA ILE A 124 -3.21 18.89 5.76
C ILE A 124 -4.56 18.95 6.50
N LEU A 125 -5.65 19.02 5.75
CA LEU A 125 -7.01 18.93 6.29
C LEU A 125 -7.21 17.59 7.01
N THR A 126 -7.68 17.63 8.26
CA THR A 126 -7.89 16.45 9.12
C THR A 126 -8.77 15.40 8.45
N THR A 127 -9.84 15.84 7.79
CA THR A 127 -10.75 14.96 7.04
C THR A 127 -10.10 14.31 5.82
N SER A 128 -9.12 14.97 5.19
CA SER A 128 -8.38 14.41 4.05
C SER A 128 -7.36 13.37 4.51
N VAL A 129 -6.70 13.59 5.64
CA VAL A 129 -5.80 12.62 6.27
C VAL A 129 -6.54 11.33 6.62
N LEU A 130 -7.67 11.46 7.32
CA LEU A 130 -8.47 10.30 7.69
C LEU A 130 -9.01 9.55 6.47
N ALA A 131 -9.41 10.27 5.41
CA ALA A 131 -9.85 9.65 4.16
C ALA A 131 -8.73 8.89 3.45
N GLU A 132 -7.50 9.42 3.44
CA GLU A 132 -6.33 8.74 2.88
C GLU A 132 -6.02 7.46 3.66
N MET A 133 -5.90 7.56 4.99
CA MET A 133 -5.64 6.41 5.87
C MET A 133 -6.67 5.30 5.66
N LYS A 134 -7.97 5.65 5.64
CA LYS A 134 -9.04 4.67 5.40
C LYS A 134 -8.96 4.03 4.02
N ALA A 135 -8.73 4.82 2.98
CA ALA A 135 -8.63 4.29 1.62
C ALA A 135 -7.45 3.32 1.46
N ASP A 136 -6.35 3.57 2.16
CA ASP A 136 -5.17 2.71 2.13
C ASP A 136 -5.21 1.55 3.13
N ASN A 137 -6.04 1.62 4.17
CA ASN A 137 -6.22 0.54 5.15
C ASN A 137 -7.19 -0.55 4.64
N GLU A 138 -7.90 -0.32 3.55
CA GLU A 138 -8.86 -1.28 2.98
C GLU A 138 -8.17 -2.55 2.46
N ILE A 139 -8.54 -3.71 3.04
CA ILE A 139 -7.94 -5.03 2.75
C ILE A 139 -8.70 -5.79 1.64
N PHE A 140 -9.85 -5.26 1.15
CA PHE A 140 -10.75 -5.97 0.23
C PHE A 140 -11.28 -5.10 -0.91
#